data_AF-A0A5R8N6A8-F1
#
_entry.id   AF-A0A5R8N6A8-F1
#
_cell.length_a   1.000
_cell.length_b   1.000
_cell.length_c   1.000
_cell.angle_alpha   90.00
_cell.angle_beta   90.00
_cell.angle_gamma   90.00
#
_symmetry.space_group_name_H-M   'P 1'
#
loop_
_entity.id
_entity.type
_entity.pdbx_description
1 polymer ?
#
loop_
_entity_poly.entity_id
_entity_poly.type
_entity_poly.pdbx_seq_one_letter_code
_entity_poly.pdbx_strand_id
1 'polypeptide(L)'
;MAACGFYGHFSCTWPETRGVSMCDFQYLNRDNFWALIEGASNQESSQASRLYWLQEQLSRRTVDEIIDFHALLIDMRNQAHTWDLYGVFCNVFDIGSLDSFEYFKLWLIGLGRSVYEGAVLNPDGLIEQRQMRLALEAEDSSVASRDELPQFERLAYVAFKPYVDISGKSVESLYAEAEARNGSSIISTLIGEEWDIDDCVQVQTRLPRSYSFMERYRSGLR
;
A
#
# COMPACT_ATOMS: atom_id res chain seq x y z
N MET A 1 -59.31 -63.20 -7.37
CA MET A 1 -57.88 -63.36 -7.06
C MET A 1 -57.29 -61.96 -7.07
N ALA A 2 -57.13 -61.30 -5.91
CA ALA A 2 -55.90 -61.24 -5.10
C ALA A 2 -54.69 -60.76 -5.92
N ALA A 3 -53.83 -59.82 -5.54
CA ALA A 3 -53.73 -58.78 -4.51
C ALA A 3 -52.45 -57.95 -4.85
N CYS A 4 -52.36 -56.70 -4.37
CA CYS A 4 -51.18 -55.92 -3.97
C CYS A 4 -49.85 -55.89 -4.76
N GLY A 5 -49.24 -54.69 -4.85
CA GLY A 5 -47.78 -54.53 -4.73
C GLY A 5 -47.16 -53.30 -5.41
N PHE A 6 -46.54 -52.43 -4.61
CA PHE A 6 -45.97 -51.11 -4.92
C PHE A 6 -44.49 -51.14 -5.41
N TYR A 7 -43.92 -49.94 -5.60
CA TYR A 7 -42.52 -49.52 -5.95
C TYR A 7 -42.24 -49.48 -7.47
N GLY A 8 -41.85 -48.39 -8.13
CA GLY A 8 -41.37 -47.07 -7.72
C GLY A 8 -40.17 -46.73 -8.61
N HIS A 9 -40.24 -45.69 -9.45
CA HIS A 9 -39.05 -44.98 -9.95
C HIS A 9 -39.46 -43.61 -10.53
N PHE A 10 -39.23 -42.56 -9.75
CA PHE A 10 -39.18 -41.18 -10.22
C PHE A 10 -37.86 -40.99 -10.99
N SER A 11 -37.94 -40.60 -12.26
CA SER A 11 -36.80 -40.07 -13.01
C SER A 11 -36.97 -38.57 -13.15
N CYS A 12 -36.42 -37.82 -12.20
CA CYS A 12 -36.24 -36.37 -12.35
C CYS A 12 -34.96 -36.13 -13.18
N THR A 13 -35.13 -35.75 -14.44
CA THR A 13 -34.04 -35.20 -15.26
C THR A 13 -33.85 -33.74 -14.88
N TRP A 14 -32.73 -33.41 -14.25
CA TRP A 14 -32.26 -32.04 -14.08
C TRP A 14 -31.46 -31.62 -15.33
N PRO A 15 -31.55 -30.36 -15.81
CA PRO A 15 -30.68 -29.88 -16.86
C PRO A 15 -29.30 -29.55 -16.26
N GLU A 16 -28.26 -29.99 -16.97
CA GLU A 16 -26.86 -29.62 -16.74
C GLU A 16 -26.69 -28.09 -16.75
N THR A 17 -26.41 -27.51 -15.58
CA THR A 17 -25.79 -26.19 -15.52
C THR A 17 -24.30 -26.34 -15.79
N ARG A 18 -23.87 -25.69 -16.87
CA ARG A 18 -22.46 -25.44 -17.18
C ARG A 18 -21.75 -24.94 -15.92
N GLY A 19 -20.66 -25.60 -15.56
CA GLY A 19 -19.85 -25.27 -14.40
C GLY A 19 -19.37 -23.83 -14.45
N VAL A 20 -19.96 -23.00 -13.58
CA VAL A 20 -19.28 -21.82 -13.07
C VAL A 20 -18.27 -22.34 -12.06
N SER A 21 -16.98 -22.11 -12.33
CA SER A 21 -15.91 -22.38 -11.37
C SER A 21 -16.18 -21.56 -10.11
N MET A 22 -16.63 -22.24 -9.06
CA MET A 22 -17.03 -21.67 -7.78
C MET A 22 -15.81 -21.63 -6.83
N CYS A 23 -14.67 -21.15 -7.32
CA CYS A 23 -13.42 -21.04 -6.55
C CYS A 23 -12.70 -19.67 -6.66
N ASP A 24 -13.21 -18.71 -7.45
CA ASP A 24 -12.58 -17.37 -7.55
C ASP A 24 -13.20 -16.31 -6.63
N PHE A 25 -14.14 -16.69 -5.75
CA PHE A 25 -14.70 -15.79 -4.76
C PHE A 25 -13.97 -15.95 -3.43
N GLN A 26 -13.09 -15.01 -3.06
CA GLN A 26 -13.15 -14.33 -1.74
C GLN A 26 -11.95 -13.46 -1.37
N TYR A 27 -10.84 -13.50 -2.09
CA TYR A 27 -9.60 -12.88 -1.60
C TYR A 27 -9.03 -11.78 -2.50
N LEU A 28 -8.76 -10.63 -1.90
CA LEU A 28 -8.04 -9.55 -2.56
C LEU A 28 -6.54 -9.87 -2.51
N ASN A 29 -5.95 -10.11 -3.67
CA ASN A 29 -4.52 -10.41 -3.79
C ASN A 29 -3.69 -9.15 -4.11
N ARG A 30 -2.37 -9.31 -4.19
CA ARG A 30 -1.44 -8.20 -4.47
C ARG A 30 -1.74 -7.47 -5.78
N ASP A 31 -2.15 -8.18 -6.83
CA ASP A 31 -2.47 -7.54 -8.12
C ASP A 31 -3.76 -6.70 -8.03
N ASN A 32 -4.79 -7.21 -7.35
CA ASN A 32 -6.03 -6.47 -7.09
C ASN A 32 -5.80 -5.26 -6.17
N PHE A 33 -4.91 -5.37 -5.19
CA PHE A 33 -4.48 -4.25 -4.34
C PHE A 33 -3.89 -3.12 -5.21
N TRP A 34 -2.91 -3.45 -6.06
CA TRP A 34 -2.27 -2.45 -6.92
C TRP A 34 -3.26 -1.85 -7.92
N ALA A 35 -4.17 -2.66 -8.49
CA ALA A 35 -5.22 -2.17 -9.37
C ALA A 35 -6.13 -1.11 -8.69
N LEU A 36 -6.42 -1.25 -7.40
CA LEU A 36 -7.18 -0.24 -6.64
C LEU A 36 -6.37 1.03 -6.41
N ILE A 37 -5.11 0.91 -5.98
CA ILE A 37 -4.23 2.06 -5.72
C ILE A 37 -4.00 2.86 -7.01
N GLU A 38 -3.66 2.19 -8.11
CA GLU A 38 -3.41 2.82 -9.40
C GLU A 38 -4.70 3.31 -10.05
N GLY A 39 -5.82 2.62 -9.83
CA GLY A 39 -7.16 3.06 -10.22
C GLY A 39 -7.50 4.43 -9.64
N ALA A 40 -7.21 4.67 -8.36
CA ALA A 40 -7.41 5.97 -7.73
C ALA A 40 -6.56 7.06 -8.42
N SER A 41 -5.27 6.78 -8.64
CA SER A 41 -4.33 7.74 -9.26
C SER A 41 -4.64 8.08 -10.72
N ASN A 42 -5.32 7.20 -11.45
CA ASN A 42 -5.74 7.47 -12.83
C ASN A 42 -7.01 8.33 -12.93
N GLN A 43 -7.85 8.31 -11.90
CA GLN A 43 -9.13 9.04 -11.90
C GLN A 43 -8.99 10.42 -11.26
N GLU A 44 -8.08 10.58 -10.31
CA GLU A 44 -8.05 11.72 -9.42
C GLU A 44 -6.63 12.26 -9.22
N SER A 45 -6.48 13.59 -9.26
CA SER A 45 -5.18 14.25 -9.15
C SER A 45 -4.76 14.54 -7.70
N SER A 46 -5.71 14.86 -6.82
CA SER A 46 -5.43 15.17 -5.42
C SER A 46 -5.41 13.92 -4.54
N GLN A 47 -4.64 13.94 -3.44
CA GLN A 47 -4.68 12.85 -2.46
C GLN A 47 -6.08 12.69 -1.85
N ALA A 48 -6.75 13.80 -1.52
CA ALA A 48 -8.09 13.79 -0.95
C ALA A 48 -9.12 13.09 -1.86
N SER A 49 -9.12 13.41 -3.15
CA SER A 49 -10.03 12.78 -4.11
C SER A 49 -9.70 11.30 -4.34
N ARG A 50 -8.41 10.94 -4.41
CA ARG A 50 -7.96 9.54 -4.51
C ARG A 50 -8.45 8.69 -3.34
N LEU A 51 -8.36 9.22 -2.11
CA LEU A 51 -8.89 8.55 -0.92
C LEU A 51 -10.40 8.37 -0.98
N TYR A 52 -11.13 9.39 -1.42
CA TYR A 52 -12.59 9.31 -1.54
C TYR A 52 -12.98 8.20 -2.53
N TRP A 53 -12.35 8.18 -3.71
CA TRP A 53 -12.57 7.15 -4.71
C TRP A 53 -12.25 5.75 -4.16
N LEU A 54 -11.09 5.59 -3.51
CA LEU A 54 -10.65 4.31 -2.98
C LEU A 54 -11.59 3.81 -1.86
N GLN A 55 -12.03 4.71 -0.98
CA GLN A 55 -13.02 4.40 0.05
C GLN A 55 -14.34 3.97 -0.57
N GLU A 56 -14.82 4.64 -1.62
CA GLU A 56 -16.04 4.25 -2.34
C GLU A 56 -15.92 2.86 -2.97
N GLN A 57 -14.78 2.53 -3.57
CA GLN A 57 -14.55 1.20 -4.12
C GLN A 57 -14.55 0.13 -3.01
N LEU A 58 -13.87 0.40 -1.90
CA LEU A 58 -13.86 -0.51 -0.75
C LEU A 58 -15.25 -0.69 -0.13
N SER A 59 -16.09 0.34 -0.10
CA SER A 59 -17.47 0.25 0.40
C SER A 59 -18.39 -0.65 -0.44
N ARG A 60 -17.97 -1.05 -1.64
CA ARG A 60 -18.72 -1.96 -2.53
C ARG A 60 -18.19 -3.40 -2.47
N ARG A 61 -17.16 -3.65 -1.65
CA ARG A 61 -16.48 -4.94 -1.51
C ARG A 61 -16.98 -5.73 -0.31
N THR A 62 -16.62 -7.01 -0.26
CA THR A 62 -16.90 -7.84 0.91
C THR A 62 -16.02 -7.43 2.09
N VAL A 63 -16.43 -7.79 3.32
CA VAL A 63 -15.60 -7.55 4.52
C VAL A 63 -14.24 -8.24 4.39
N ASP A 64 -14.20 -9.47 3.87
CA ASP A 64 -12.96 -10.23 3.65
C ASP A 64 -11.99 -9.51 2.71
N GLU A 65 -12.49 -8.90 1.62
CA GLU A 65 -11.67 -8.14 0.68
C GLU A 65 -11.12 -6.84 1.31
N ILE A 66 -11.87 -6.20 2.21
CA ILE A 66 -11.41 -5.01 2.93
C ILE A 66 -10.31 -5.38 3.94
N ILE A 67 -10.46 -6.51 4.63
CA ILE A 67 -9.42 -7.07 5.53
C ILE A 67 -8.16 -7.37 4.73
N ASP A 68 -8.29 -8.04 3.58
CA ASP A 68 -7.17 -8.36 2.70
C ASP A 68 -6.46 -7.11 2.17
N PHE A 69 -7.22 -6.09 1.78
CA PHE A 69 -6.64 -4.80 1.40
C PHE A 69 -5.82 -4.18 2.53
N HIS A 70 -6.35 -4.19 3.75
CA HIS A 70 -5.66 -3.62 4.90
C HIS A 70 -4.41 -4.43 5.28
N ALA A 71 -4.49 -5.76 5.23
CA ALA A 71 -3.38 -6.67 5.48
C ALA A 71 -2.24 -6.45 4.47
N LEU A 72 -2.56 -6.34 3.18
CA LEU A 72 -1.57 -6.03 2.12
C LEU A 72 -0.97 -4.64 2.28
N LEU A 73 -1.75 -3.64 2.70
CA LEU A 73 -1.23 -2.30 3.00
C LEU A 73 -0.19 -2.35 4.12
N ILE A 74 -0.43 -3.11 5.19
CA ILE A 74 0.53 -3.32 6.28
C ILE A 74 1.78 -4.03 5.76
N ASP A 75 1.64 -5.09 4.97
CA ASP A 75 2.78 -5.80 4.37
C ASP A 75 3.64 -4.86 3.53
N MET A 76 3.04 -3.99 2.70
CA MET A 76 3.80 -3.04 1.90
C MET A 76 4.51 -2.01 2.78
N ARG A 77 3.88 -1.56 3.86
CA ARG A 77 4.55 -0.65 4.80
C ARG A 77 5.73 -1.31 5.49
N ASN A 78 5.62 -2.59 5.84
CA ASN A 78 6.70 -3.33 6.48
C ASN A 78 7.86 -3.60 5.51
N GLN A 79 7.55 -3.98 4.26
CA GLN A 79 8.56 -4.23 3.21
C GLN A 79 9.42 -3.00 2.91
N ALA A 80 8.85 -1.79 3.02
CA ALA A 80 9.55 -0.53 2.83
C ALA A 80 10.20 0.01 4.13
N HIS A 81 10.07 -0.65 5.28
CA HIS A 81 10.60 -0.16 6.55
C HIS A 81 12.05 -0.62 6.78
N THR A 82 12.95 -0.20 5.89
CA THR A 82 14.36 -0.60 5.91
C THR A 82 15.29 0.56 6.26
N TRP A 83 16.47 0.24 6.81
CA TRP A 83 17.52 1.21 7.08
C TRP A 83 17.92 2.01 5.83
N ASP A 84 18.07 1.35 4.68
CA ASP A 84 18.50 2.02 3.45
C ASP A 84 17.44 3.00 2.92
N LEU A 85 16.15 2.64 2.96
CA LEU A 85 15.09 3.54 2.51
C LEU A 85 14.88 4.70 3.50
N TYR A 86 15.04 4.44 4.80
CA TYR A 86 15.05 5.50 5.81
C TYR A 86 16.23 6.46 5.61
N GLY A 87 17.42 5.94 5.31
CA GLY A 87 18.60 6.76 4.97
C GLY A 87 18.38 7.64 3.74
N VAL A 88 17.71 7.13 2.70
CA VAL A 88 17.33 7.95 1.53
C VAL A 88 16.36 9.05 1.94
N PHE A 89 15.34 8.73 2.74
CA PHE A 89 14.40 9.71 3.26
C PHE A 89 15.11 10.83 4.05
N CYS A 90 15.95 10.48 5.02
CA CYS A 90 16.70 11.45 5.81
C CYS A 90 17.64 12.29 4.94
N ASN A 91 18.39 11.66 4.02
CA ASN A 91 19.33 12.39 3.17
C ASN A 91 18.63 13.40 2.23
N VAL A 92 17.41 13.11 1.77
CA VAL A 92 16.70 13.98 0.82
C VAL A 92 15.92 15.08 1.53
N PHE A 93 15.18 14.73 2.58
CA PHE A 93 14.26 15.66 3.25
C PHE A 93 14.87 16.39 4.44
N ASP A 94 16.11 16.07 4.83
CA ASP A 94 16.79 16.64 6.01
C ASP A 94 15.96 16.50 7.30
N ILE A 95 15.14 15.44 7.37
CA ILE A 95 14.24 15.13 8.47
C ILE A 95 14.49 13.69 8.93
N GLY A 96 14.86 13.52 10.20
CA GLY A 96 14.98 12.22 10.87
C GLY A 96 13.78 11.91 11.75
N SER A 97 12.62 11.60 11.15
CA SER A 97 11.39 11.26 11.88
C SER A 97 10.78 9.97 11.35
N LEU A 98 10.63 8.97 12.25
CA LEU A 98 9.99 7.70 11.91
C LEU A 98 8.50 7.89 11.57
N ASP A 99 7.80 8.84 12.20
CA ASP A 99 6.39 9.14 11.88
C ASP A 99 6.27 9.72 10.47
N SER A 100 7.17 10.64 10.09
CA SER A 100 7.20 11.20 8.74
C SER A 100 7.61 10.14 7.72
N PHE A 101 8.51 9.23 8.10
CA PHE A 101 8.89 8.09 7.26
C PHE A 101 7.72 7.12 7.04
N GLU A 102 6.85 6.90 8.02
CA GLU A 102 5.61 6.13 7.81
C GLU A 102 4.72 6.75 6.72
N TYR A 103 4.60 8.08 6.71
CA TYR A 103 3.80 8.79 5.73
C TYR A 103 4.45 8.78 4.34
N PHE A 104 5.78 8.79 4.29
CA PHE A 104 6.55 8.63 3.07
C PHE A 104 6.35 7.25 2.44
N LYS A 105 6.38 6.16 3.23
CA LYS A 105 6.09 4.81 2.73
C LYS A 105 4.68 4.70 2.15
N LEU A 106 3.69 5.30 2.81
CA LEU A 106 2.32 5.38 2.28
C LEU A 106 2.25 6.19 0.99
N TRP A 107 3.04 7.27 0.87
CA TRP A 107 3.15 8.03 -0.37
C TRP A 107 3.73 7.18 -1.49
N LEU A 108 4.81 6.44 -1.25
CA LEU A 108 5.38 5.51 -2.24
C LEU A 108 4.36 4.47 -2.71
N ILE A 109 3.59 3.90 -1.79
CA ILE A 109 2.49 2.98 -2.14
C ILE A 109 1.49 3.71 -3.04
N GLY A 110 1.07 4.92 -2.69
CA GLY A 110 0.14 5.73 -3.49
C GLY A 110 0.65 6.12 -4.88
N LEU A 111 1.96 6.05 -5.16
CA LEU A 111 2.53 6.25 -6.49
C LEU A 111 2.35 5.04 -7.42
N GLY A 112 1.92 3.89 -6.88
CA GLY A 112 1.67 2.66 -7.61
C GLY A 112 2.84 1.68 -7.59
N ARG A 113 2.60 0.50 -8.15
CA ARG A 113 3.44 -0.69 -7.97
C ARG A 113 4.86 -0.48 -8.46
N SER A 114 5.02 0.05 -9.67
CA SER A 114 6.33 0.14 -10.31
C SER A 114 7.30 1.04 -9.55
N VAL A 115 6.81 2.16 -9.00
CA VAL A 115 7.65 3.09 -8.24
C VAL A 115 7.97 2.49 -6.88
N TYR A 116 6.95 1.96 -6.20
CA TYR A 116 7.10 1.33 -4.90
C TYR A 116 8.07 0.15 -4.92
N GLU A 117 7.87 -0.83 -5.80
CA GLU A 117 8.73 -2.03 -5.88
C GLU A 117 10.16 -1.65 -6.29
N GLY A 118 10.32 -0.65 -7.17
CA GLY A 118 11.63 -0.10 -7.51
C GLY A 118 12.34 0.55 -6.32
N ALA A 119 11.62 1.30 -5.49
CA ALA A 119 12.15 1.92 -4.29
C ALA A 119 12.55 0.90 -3.22
N VAL A 120 11.77 -0.17 -3.04
CA VAL A 120 12.11 -1.25 -2.10
C VAL A 120 13.32 -2.04 -2.58
N LEU A 121 13.41 -2.34 -3.88
CA LEU A 121 14.52 -3.11 -4.45
C LEU A 121 15.83 -2.31 -4.52
N ASN A 122 15.74 -1.03 -4.83
CA ASN A 122 16.89 -0.14 -4.98
C ASN A 122 16.57 1.25 -4.37
N PRO A 123 16.65 1.39 -3.03
CA PRO A 123 16.34 2.64 -2.35
C PRO A 123 17.12 3.83 -2.90
N ASP A 124 18.42 3.69 -3.15
CA ASP A 124 19.27 4.78 -3.67
C ASP A 124 18.82 5.28 -5.05
N GLY A 125 18.24 4.41 -5.88
CA GLY A 125 17.69 4.76 -7.19
C GLY A 125 16.40 5.58 -7.13
N LEU A 126 15.76 5.70 -5.97
CA LEU A 126 14.51 6.46 -5.82
C LEU A 126 14.68 7.94 -6.18
N ILE A 127 15.87 8.50 -5.95
CA ILE A 127 16.16 9.92 -6.26
C ILE A 127 16.03 10.25 -7.75
N GLU A 128 16.15 9.24 -8.62
CA GLU A 128 16.06 9.40 -10.08
C GLU A 128 14.61 9.40 -10.56
N GLN A 129 13.66 9.00 -9.71
CA GLN A 129 12.23 8.98 -10.03
C GLN A 129 11.69 10.39 -10.18
N ARG A 130 10.87 10.61 -11.20
CA ARG A 130 10.26 11.92 -11.48
C ARG A 130 9.47 12.45 -10.28
N GLN A 131 8.73 11.57 -9.61
CA GLN A 131 7.88 11.90 -8.48
C GLN A 131 8.71 12.37 -7.28
N MET A 132 9.88 11.76 -7.06
CA MET A 132 10.81 12.19 -6.01
C MET A 132 11.36 13.59 -6.30
N ARG A 133 11.73 13.87 -7.56
CA ARG A 133 12.18 15.21 -7.97
C ARG A 133 11.10 16.27 -7.81
N LEU A 134 9.86 15.96 -8.19
CA LEU A 134 8.73 16.87 -8.02
C LEU A 134 8.43 17.13 -6.54
N ALA A 135 8.54 16.11 -5.68
CA ALA A 135 8.34 16.25 -4.25
C ALA A 135 9.38 17.18 -3.61
N LEU A 136 10.65 17.06 -4.02
CA LEU A 136 11.72 17.93 -3.56
C LEU A 136 11.53 19.39 -4.01
N GLU A 137 11.14 19.59 -5.28
CA GLU A 137 10.81 20.93 -5.79
C GLU A 137 9.60 21.56 -5.07
N ALA A 138 8.62 20.74 -4.67
CA ALA A 138 7.47 21.18 -3.90
C ALA A 138 7.85 21.56 -2.46
N GLU A 139 8.73 20.80 -1.81
CA GLU A 139 9.18 21.12 -0.45
C GLU A 139 9.90 22.46 -0.35
N ASP A 140 10.72 22.80 -1.35
CA ASP A 140 11.37 24.12 -1.44
C ASP A 140 10.38 25.26 -1.74
N SER A 141 9.17 24.93 -2.19
CA SER A 141 8.13 25.91 -2.49
C SER A 141 7.35 26.29 -1.23
N SER A 142 7.44 27.56 -0.83
CA SER A 142 6.69 28.10 0.31
C SER A 142 5.16 28.07 0.15
N VAL A 143 4.66 27.67 -1.02
CA VAL A 143 3.23 27.57 -1.33
C VAL A 143 2.76 26.13 -1.57
N ALA A 144 3.63 25.12 -1.43
CA ALA A 144 3.22 23.74 -1.64
C ALA A 144 2.15 23.33 -0.64
N SER A 145 1.09 22.71 -1.16
CA SER A 145 0.06 22.12 -0.31
C SER A 145 0.60 20.86 0.37
N ARG A 146 0.06 20.51 1.53
CA ARG A 146 0.43 19.28 2.25
C ARG A 146 0.27 18.02 1.38
N ASP A 147 -0.64 18.05 0.39
CA ASP A 147 -0.89 16.95 -0.55
C ASP A 147 0.19 16.82 -1.64
N GLU A 148 0.99 17.88 -1.87
CA GLU A 148 2.13 17.91 -2.81
C GLU A 148 3.44 17.44 -2.16
N LEU A 149 3.49 17.41 -0.82
CA LEU A 149 4.59 16.82 -0.07
C LEU A 149 4.55 15.28 -0.18
N PRO A 150 5.69 14.61 -0.01
CA PRO A 150 5.78 13.15 -0.10
C PRO A 150 5.29 12.48 1.19
N GLN A 151 4.04 12.78 1.56
CA GLN A 151 3.33 12.28 2.73
C GLN A 151 1.94 11.86 2.32
N PHE A 152 1.50 10.65 2.70
CA PHE A 152 0.14 10.18 2.43
C PHE A 152 -0.48 9.48 3.63
N GLU A 153 -0.32 10.06 4.83
CA GLU A 153 -0.81 9.56 6.13
C GLU A 153 -2.22 8.94 6.05
N ARG A 154 -3.16 9.66 5.43
CA ARG A 154 -4.57 9.28 5.39
C ARG A 154 -4.84 7.96 4.65
N LEU A 155 -3.90 7.48 3.81
CA LEU A 155 -4.01 6.17 3.16
C LEU A 155 -4.01 5.03 4.18
N ALA A 156 -3.35 5.18 5.34
CA ALA A 156 -3.36 4.18 6.42
C ALA A 156 -4.79 3.87 6.93
N TYR A 157 -5.69 4.83 6.81
CA TYR A 157 -7.02 4.79 7.41
C TYR A 157 -8.15 4.56 6.39
N VAL A 158 -7.83 4.41 5.10
CA VAL A 158 -8.83 4.40 4.02
C VAL A 158 -9.83 3.24 4.14
N ALA A 159 -9.41 2.13 4.74
CA ALA A 159 -10.26 0.95 4.95
C ALA A 159 -11.16 1.04 6.19
N PHE A 160 -10.90 1.99 7.11
CA PHE A 160 -11.57 2.01 8.42
C PHE A 160 -13.07 2.21 8.28
N LYS A 161 -13.49 3.26 7.59
CA LYS A 161 -14.91 3.56 7.42
C LYS A 161 -15.66 2.46 6.66
N PRO A 162 -15.20 1.99 5.48
CA PRO A 162 -15.84 0.86 4.79
C PRO A 162 -15.97 -0.38 5.66
N TYR A 163 -14.92 -0.75 6.40
CA TYR A 163 -14.95 -1.90 7.29
C TYR A 163 -15.99 -1.74 8.40
N VAL A 164 -15.96 -0.62 9.13
CA VAL A 164 -16.87 -0.36 10.25
C VAL A 164 -18.33 -0.33 9.76
N ASP A 165 -18.60 0.35 8.65
CA ASP A 165 -19.97 0.51 8.12
C ASP A 165 -20.58 -0.84 7.68
N ILE A 166 -19.78 -1.73 7.09
CA ILE A 166 -20.27 -3.00 6.51
C ILE A 166 -20.27 -4.13 7.55
N SER A 167 -19.20 -4.23 8.35
CA SER A 167 -19.05 -5.32 9.33
C SER A 167 -19.75 -5.03 10.66
N GLY A 168 -19.97 -3.75 11.00
CA GLY A 168 -20.42 -3.32 12.32
C GLY A 168 -19.39 -3.51 13.44
N LYS A 169 -18.17 -3.91 13.13
CA LYS A 169 -17.07 -4.14 14.08
C LYS A 169 -16.19 -2.90 14.24
N SER A 170 -15.33 -2.90 15.25
CA SER A 170 -14.41 -1.80 15.53
C SER A 170 -13.15 -1.86 14.65
N VAL A 171 -12.41 -0.75 14.55
CA VAL A 171 -11.15 -0.70 13.79
C VAL A 171 -10.09 -1.63 14.39
N GLU A 172 -10.11 -1.86 15.70
CA GLU A 172 -9.22 -2.83 16.36
C GLU A 172 -9.47 -4.26 15.87
N SER A 173 -10.73 -4.59 15.52
CA SER A 173 -11.07 -5.89 14.92
C SER A 173 -10.48 -6.02 13.51
N LEU A 174 -10.44 -4.93 12.72
CA LEU A 174 -9.79 -4.94 11.42
C LEU A 174 -8.30 -5.25 11.53
N TYR A 175 -7.60 -4.64 12.48
CA TYR A 175 -6.19 -4.92 12.72
C TYR A 175 -5.96 -6.38 13.12
N ALA A 176 -6.73 -6.89 14.07
CA ALA A 176 -6.62 -8.28 14.52
C ALA A 176 -6.92 -9.29 13.40
N GLU A 177 -7.93 -9.01 12.58
CA GLU A 177 -8.31 -9.86 11.44
C GLU A 177 -7.27 -9.79 10.31
N ALA A 178 -6.68 -8.62 10.06
CA ALA A 178 -5.60 -8.45 9.09
C ALA A 178 -4.33 -9.21 9.53
N GLU A 179 -3.93 -9.08 10.80
CA GLU A 179 -2.80 -9.82 11.36
C GLU A 179 -3.03 -11.33 11.32
N ALA A 180 -4.25 -11.79 11.64
CA ALA A 180 -4.61 -13.21 11.51
C ALA A 180 -4.54 -13.72 10.05
N ARG A 181 -4.60 -12.82 9.06
CA ARG A 181 -4.64 -13.16 7.63
C ARG A 181 -3.28 -13.51 7.05
N ASN A 182 -2.26 -12.73 7.38
CA ASN A 182 -0.92 -12.83 6.81
C ASN A 182 0.19 -12.95 7.87
N GLY A 183 -0.16 -12.92 9.16
CA GLY A 183 0.78 -12.99 10.27
C GLY A 183 1.57 -11.69 10.51
N SER A 184 1.19 -10.59 9.84
CA SER A 184 1.95 -9.33 9.87
C SER A 184 1.18 -8.25 10.63
N SER A 185 1.84 -7.67 11.62
CA SER A 185 1.45 -6.41 12.25
C SER A 185 2.43 -5.29 11.87
N ILE A 186 2.08 -4.04 12.16
CA ILE A 186 2.96 -2.90 11.89
C ILE A 186 4.22 -3.04 12.74
N ILE A 187 5.38 -3.05 12.09
CA ILE A 187 6.67 -3.09 12.77
C ILE A 187 7.17 -1.67 13.07
N SER A 188 7.85 -1.49 14.19
CA SER A 188 8.48 -0.22 14.59
C SER A 188 10.00 -0.21 14.42
N THR A 189 10.60 -1.38 14.17
CA THR A 189 12.05 -1.54 14.03
C THR A 189 12.42 -1.64 12.55
N LEU A 190 13.37 -0.81 12.12
CA LEU A 190 13.90 -0.84 10.77
C LEU A 190 14.57 -2.19 10.46
N ILE A 191 14.29 -2.70 9.27
CA ILE A 191 14.85 -3.96 8.75
C ILE A 191 16.16 -3.68 8.02
N GLY A 192 17.09 -4.64 8.11
CA GLY A 192 18.37 -4.60 7.41
C GLY A 192 19.53 -4.28 8.34
N GLU A 193 20.69 -4.00 7.75
CA GLU A 193 21.87 -3.59 8.49
C GLU A 193 21.69 -2.15 9.00
N GLU A 194 21.84 -1.95 10.30
CA GLU A 194 21.90 -0.63 10.90
C GLU A 194 23.20 0.08 10.53
N TRP A 195 23.11 1.37 10.20
CA TRP A 195 24.25 2.20 9.86
C TRP A 195 24.00 3.67 10.24
N ASP A 196 25.07 4.43 10.38
CA ASP A 196 24.99 5.81 10.85
C ASP A 196 24.58 6.74 9.69
N ILE A 197 23.31 7.17 9.70
CA ILE A 197 22.73 8.03 8.67
C ILE A 197 23.31 9.46 8.73
N ASP A 198 23.88 9.87 9.87
CA ASP A 198 24.50 11.18 10.02
C ASP A 198 25.99 11.17 9.58
N ASP A 199 26.58 9.99 9.36
CA ASP A 199 27.93 9.84 8.81
C ASP A 199 27.92 9.97 7.28
N CYS A 200 28.40 11.12 6.80
CA CYS A 200 28.43 11.42 5.37
C CYS A 200 29.25 10.42 4.53
N VAL A 201 30.26 9.77 5.11
CA VAL A 201 31.04 8.73 4.41
C VAL A 201 30.20 7.47 4.22
N GLN A 202 29.41 7.10 5.24
CA GLN A 202 28.48 5.97 5.13
C GLN A 202 27.34 6.28 4.18
N VAL A 203 26.75 7.49 4.22
CA VAL A 203 25.73 7.94 3.26
C VAL A 203 26.29 7.88 1.84
N GLN A 204 27.47 8.43 1.59
CA GLN A 204 28.09 8.41 0.25
C GLN A 204 28.37 6.98 -0.24
N THR A 205 28.75 6.07 0.67
CA THR A 205 29.10 4.69 0.34
C THR A 205 27.86 3.84 0.03
N ARG A 206 26.80 3.99 0.84
CA ARG A 206 25.57 3.20 0.72
C ARG A 206 24.57 3.77 -0.27
N LEU A 207 24.48 5.10 -0.33
CA LEU A 207 23.52 5.85 -1.13
C LEU A 207 24.23 6.82 -2.10
N PRO A 208 25.15 6.34 -2.96
CA PRO A 208 25.98 7.20 -3.79
C PRO A 208 25.19 8.08 -4.76
N ARG A 209 24.04 7.62 -5.28
CA ARG A 209 23.21 8.40 -6.21
C ARG A 209 22.48 9.51 -5.46
N SER A 210 21.81 9.18 -4.36
CA SER A 210 21.09 10.12 -3.51
C SER A 210 22.05 11.17 -2.95
N TYR A 211 23.20 10.76 -2.44
CA TYR A 211 24.25 11.66 -1.95
C TYR A 211 24.70 12.64 -3.04
N SER A 212 25.14 12.12 -4.19
CA SER A 212 25.65 12.97 -5.29
C SER A 212 24.59 13.91 -5.85
N PHE A 213 23.32 13.48 -5.87
CA PHE A 213 22.21 14.31 -6.29
C PHE A 213 21.98 15.47 -5.31
N MET A 214 21.90 15.17 -4.01
CA MET A 214 21.64 16.19 -2.99
C MET A 214 22.77 17.20 -2.86
N GLU A 215 24.03 16.79 -3.03
CA GLU A 215 25.17 17.72 -3.09
C GLU A 215 25.02 18.73 -4.23
N ARG A 216 24.64 18.28 -5.43
CA ARG A 216 24.37 19.17 -6.56
C ARG A 216 23.16 20.07 -6.29
N TYR A 217 22.06 19.48 -5.78
CA TYR A 217 20.83 20.19 -5.46
C TYR A 217 21.07 21.34 -4.49
N ARG A 218 21.72 21.07 -3.35
CA ARG A 218 22.04 22.04 -2.30
C ARG A 218 23.03 23.10 -2.76
N SER A 219 23.96 22.76 -3.66
CA SER A 219 24.90 23.73 -4.24
C SER A 219 24.30 24.67 -5.28
N GLY A 220 23.04 24.45 -5.70
CA GLY A 220 22.38 25.22 -6.75
C GLY A 220 22.83 24.88 -8.17
N LEU A 221 23.67 23.85 -8.33
CA LEU A 221 24.09 23.31 -9.63
C LEU A 221 22.99 22.38 -10.14
N ARG A 222 22.00 22.94 -10.86
CA ARG A 222 20.92 22.17 -11.51
C ARG A 222 21.42 21.43 -12.74
#